data_AF-A0A212JPL8-F1
#
_entry.id   AF-A0A212JPL8-F1
#
_cell.length_a   1.000
_cell.length_b   1.000
_cell.length_c   1.000
_cell.angle_alpha   90.00
_cell.angle_beta   90.00
_cell.angle_gamma   90.00
#
_symmetry.space_group_name_H-M   'P 1'
#
loop_
_entity.id
_entity.type
_entity.pdbx_description
1 polymer ?
#
loop_
_entity_poly.entity_id
_entity_poly.type
_entity_poly.pdbx_seq_one_letter_code
_entity_poly.pdbx_strand_id
1 'polypeptide(L)'
;MVAARRRAERRGRVKPEPRRAQGRPYWTARLAYASPDLPVKVENAGFTIRRKVNAKGPWKVGDTVEVTVTVTVPATRRHVALFDPFPAGFEPLHTSRVDLADRERWTNEGFRYGPWQWQDAMDDGMLLYAPVIHPGTYEYKYSLRAAAAGTFAQRPSSVEEMYTPEVFGRTDAGTVVVNAE
;
A
#
# COMPACT_ATOMS: atom_id res chain seq x y z
N MET A 1 4.09 44.76 -66.97
CA MET A 1 2.67 45.13 -66.88
C MET A 1 2.16 44.71 -65.52
N VAL A 2 1.65 45.67 -64.75
CA VAL A 2 1.34 45.64 -63.32
C VAL A 2 0.13 44.76 -63.01
N ALA A 3 0.17 44.00 -61.91
CA ALA A 3 -0.99 43.78 -61.04
C ALA A 3 -0.57 43.20 -59.69
N ALA A 4 -0.41 44.09 -58.70
CA ALA A 4 -0.41 43.72 -57.29
C ALA A 4 -1.84 43.41 -56.84
N ARG A 5 -2.05 42.30 -56.14
CA ARG A 5 -3.22 42.09 -55.26
C ARG A 5 -2.78 41.41 -53.97
N ARG A 6 -2.74 42.20 -52.89
CA ARG A 6 -2.75 41.69 -51.51
C ARG A 6 -4.13 41.09 -51.21
N ARG A 7 -4.20 39.90 -50.59
CA ARG A 7 -5.31 39.59 -49.68
C ARG A 7 -4.99 38.47 -48.68
N ALA A 8 -4.93 38.90 -47.42
CA ALA A 8 -5.35 38.25 -46.18
C ALA A 8 -4.77 36.87 -45.81
N GLU A 9 -3.77 36.90 -44.92
CA GLU A 9 -3.54 35.83 -43.94
C GLU A 9 -4.82 35.60 -43.13
N ARG A 10 -5.51 34.48 -43.36
CA ARG A 10 -6.47 33.96 -42.39
C ARG A 10 -5.68 33.29 -41.28
N ARG A 11 -5.33 34.05 -40.24
CA ARG A 11 -5.05 33.48 -38.90
C ARG A 11 -6.35 32.86 -38.40
N GLY A 12 -6.55 31.57 -38.72
CA GLY A 12 -7.61 30.78 -38.14
C GLY A 12 -7.33 30.58 -36.66
N ARG A 13 -7.87 31.47 -35.80
CA ARG A 13 -8.11 31.10 -34.41
C ARG A 13 -9.22 30.06 -34.43
N VAL A 14 -8.85 28.79 -34.30
CA VAL A 14 -9.80 27.75 -33.89
C VAL A 14 -10.20 28.09 -32.47
N LYS A 15 -11.37 28.71 -32.29
CA LYS A 15 -12.05 28.72 -31.00
C LYS A 15 -12.64 27.31 -30.86
N PRO A 16 -12.20 26.49 -29.89
CA PRO A 16 -12.94 25.27 -29.59
C PRO A 16 -14.30 25.72 -29.04
N GLU A 17 -15.34 25.59 -29.85
CA GLU A 17 -16.70 25.64 -29.34
C GLU A 17 -16.88 24.44 -28.41
N PRO A 18 -17.29 24.63 -27.14
CA PRO A 18 -17.65 23.52 -26.30
C PRO A 18 -18.91 22.90 -26.91
N ARG A 19 -18.74 21.83 -27.69
CA ARG A 19 -19.83 20.92 -27.98
C ARG A 19 -20.29 20.38 -26.63
N ARG A 20 -21.35 20.98 -26.09
CA ARG A 20 -22.13 20.40 -25.00
C ARG A 20 -22.71 19.11 -25.54
N ALA A 21 -21.95 18.02 -25.44
CA ALA A 21 -22.49 16.69 -25.65
C ALA A 21 -23.66 16.54 -24.67
N GLN A 22 -24.86 16.29 -25.21
CA GLN A 22 -26.03 16.03 -24.38
C GLN A 22 -25.83 14.65 -23.73
N GLY A 23 -25.53 14.65 -22.43
CA GLY A 23 -25.28 13.47 -21.63
C GLY A 23 -24.95 13.89 -20.19
N ARG A 24 -25.16 13.00 -19.22
CA ARG A 24 -24.77 13.27 -17.83
C ARG A 24 -23.30 12.88 -17.66
N PRO A 25 -22.38 13.83 -17.39
CA PRO A 25 -20.99 13.47 -17.12
C PRO A 25 -20.89 12.78 -15.76
N TYR A 26 -20.10 11.71 -15.69
CA TYR A 26 -19.65 11.09 -14.45
C TYR A 26 -18.18 11.41 -14.26
N TRP A 27 -17.79 11.86 -13.06
CA TRP A 27 -16.42 12.23 -12.74
C TRP A 27 -16.06 11.75 -11.33
N THR A 28 -14.80 11.39 -11.15
CA THR A 28 -14.19 11.04 -9.86
C THR A 28 -12.85 11.76 -9.78
N ALA A 29 -12.52 12.34 -8.63
CA ALA A 29 -11.23 12.97 -8.39
C ALA A 29 -10.50 12.23 -7.25
N ARG A 30 -9.25 11.81 -7.49
CA ARG A 30 -8.38 11.19 -6.48
C ARG A 30 -7.08 12.01 -6.39
N LEU A 31 -6.71 12.42 -5.18
CA LEU A 31 -5.44 13.09 -4.90
C LEU A 31 -4.52 12.10 -4.17
N ALA A 32 -3.31 11.90 -4.70
CA ALA A 32 -2.24 11.18 -4.04
C ALA A 32 -1.10 12.17 -3.73
N TYR A 33 -0.68 12.22 -2.48
CA TYR A 33 0.41 13.08 -2.02
C TYR A 33 1.22 12.37 -0.94
N ALA A 34 2.50 12.70 -0.82
CA ALA A 34 3.33 12.31 0.31
C ALA A 34 3.42 13.51 1.25
N SER A 35 2.94 13.37 2.48
CA SER A 35 3.20 14.35 3.53
C SER A 35 4.70 14.34 3.86
N PRO A 36 5.40 15.49 3.88
CA PRO A 36 6.75 15.54 4.40
C PRO A 36 6.78 15.32 5.92
N ASP A 37 5.65 15.55 6.59
CA ASP A 37 5.52 15.45 8.03
C ASP A 37 5.10 14.04 8.45
N LEU A 38 5.96 13.41 9.24
CA LEU A 38 5.66 12.25 10.08
C LEU A 38 5.44 12.76 11.52
N PRO A 39 4.45 12.26 12.28
CA PRO A 39 3.68 11.05 12.01
C PRO A 39 2.32 11.31 11.32
N VAL A 40 1.96 10.41 10.41
CA VAL A 40 0.57 10.24 9.96
C VAL A 40 -0.19 9.56 11.11
N LYS A 41 -1.39 10.05 11.43
CA LYS A 41 -2.23 9.44 12.47
C LYS A 41 -2.93 8.20 11.92
N VAL A 42 -3.26 7.27 12.80
CA VAL A 42 -4.11 6.12 12.46
C VAL A 42 -5.43 6.63 11.89
N GLU A 43 -5.84 6.08 10.75
CA GLU A 43 -7.11 6.40 10.09
C GLU A 43 -7.90 5.12 9.87
N ASN A 44 -9.20 5.19 10.14
CA ASN A 44 -10.15 4.12 9.88
C ASN A 44 -11.33 4.69 9.09
N ALA A 45 -11.43 4.26 7.85
CA ALA A 45 -12.53 4.55 6.95
C ALA A 45 -13.14 3.23 6.46
N GLY A 46 -13.39 2.27 7.35
CA GLY A 46 -14.02 0.98 7.00
C GLY A 46 -13.09 -0.22 7.10
N PHE A 47 -11.81 0.00 7.43
CA PHE A 47 -10.88 -1.00 7.92
C PHE A 47 -10.15 -0.50 9.17
N THR A 48 -9.93 -1.39 10.13
CA THR A 48 -8.93 -1.17 11.19
C THR A 48 -7.70 -1.98 10.85
N ILE A 49 -6.53 -1.35 10.80
CA ILE A 49 -5.25 -2.03 10.60
C ILE A 49 -4.32 -1.73 11.78
N ARG A 50 -3.57 -2.74 12.20
CA ARG A 50 -2.54 -2.62 13.23
C ARG A 50 -1.30 -3.37 12.78
N ARG A 51 -0.15 -2.72 12.93
CA ARG A 51 1.15 -3.35 12.75
C ARG A 51 1.81 -3.55 14.11
N LYS A 52 2.34 -4.73 14.36
CA LYS A 52 3.10 -5.07 15.56
C LYS A 52 4.41 -5.73 15.16
N VAL A 53 5.50 -5.31 15.80
CA VAL A 53 6.80 -5.97 15.70
C VAL A 53 7.08 -6.67 17.02
N ASN A 54 7.59 -7.91 16.96
CA ASN A 54 7.80 -8.76 18.14
C ASN A 54 8.84 -8.21 19.13
N ALA A 55 9.92 -7.60 18.65
CA ALA A 55 10.93 -6.92 19.45
C ALA A 55 10.95 -5.43 19.11
N LYS A 56 10.78 -4.56 20.11
CA LYS A 56 10.92 -3.11 19.92
C LYS A 56 12.41 -2.76 19.88
N GLY A 57 12.81 -1.99 18.85
CA GLY A 57 14.20 -1.56 18.67
C GLY A 57 14.73 -0.62 19.76
N PRO A 58 15.98 -0.16 19.64
CA PRO A 58 16.82 -0.27 18.44
C PRO A 58 17.28 -1.70 18.16
N TRP A 59 17.32 -2.07 16.88
CA TRP A 59 17.84 -3.36 16.41
C TRP A 59 19.32 -3.24 16.04
N LYS A 60 20.00 -4.36 15.85
CA LYS A 60 21.36 -4.42 15.30
C LYS A 60 21.34 -5.04 13.91
N VAL A 61 22.31 -4.68 13.08
CA VAL A 61 22.53 -5.37 11.79
C VAL A 61 22.66 -6.88 12.06
N GLY A 62 21.92 -7.68 11.29
CA GLY A 62 21.85 -9.13 11.45
C GLY A 62 20.62 -9.62 12.22
N ASP A 63 19.99 -8.77 13.05
CA ASP A 63 18.78 -9.14 13.80
C ASP A 63 17.64 -9.56 12.87
N THR A 64 16.87 -10.56 13.29
CA THR A 64 15.63 -10.97 12.63
C THR A 64 14.43 -10.50 13.45
N VAL A 65 13.48 -9.85 12.79
CA VAL A 65 12.25 -9.32 13.40
C VAL A 65 11.03 -9.97 12.75
N GLU A 66 10.06 -10.36 13.57
CA GLU A 66 8.75 -10.83 13.09
C GLU A 66 7.77 -9.65 13.14
N VAL A 67 7.14 -9.39 12.00
CA VAL A 67 6.08 -8.40 11.86
C VAL A 67 4.74 -9.14 11.77
N THR A 68 3.78 -8.71 12.57
CA THR A 68 2.37 -9.14 12.48
C THR A 68 1.52 -7.95 12.06
N VAL A 69 0.81 -8.09 10.95
CA VAL A 69 -0.20 -7.15 10.49
C VAL A 69 -1.58 -7.74 10.78
N THR A 70 -2.38 -7.01 11.56
CA THR A 70 -3.74 -7.39 11.92
C THR A 70 -4.71 -6.44 11.22
N VAL A 71 -5.68 -6.99 10.50
CA VAL A 71 -6.77 -6.23 9.87
C VAL A 71 -8.11 -6.70 10.41
N THR A 72 -8.92 -5.76 10.91
CA THR A 72 -10.32 -5.99 11.26
C THR A 72 -11.23 -5.39 10.20
N VAL A 73 -12.13 -6.23 9.71
CA VAL A 73 -13.07 -5.94 8.63
C VAL A 73 -14.49 -5.99 9.19
N PRO A 74 -15.24 -4.88 9.20
CA PRO A 74 -16.57 -4.83 9.82
C PRO A 74 -17.71 -5.35 8.93
N ALA A 75 -17.50 -5.41 7.61
CA ALA A 75 -18.49 -5.82 6.60
C ALA A 75 -17.77 -6.53 5.45
N THR A 76 -18.44 -7.37 4.66
CA THR A 76 -17.78 -8.01 3.50
C THR A 76 -17.22 -6.94 2.54
N ARG A 77 -15.94 -7.04 2.21
CA ARG A 77 -15.23 -6.13 1.28
C ARG A 77 -14.77 -6.89 0.04
N ARG A 78 -14.58 -6.18 -1.07
CA ARG A 78 -14.16 -6.75 -2.35
C ARG A 78 -12.92 -6.05 -2.87
N HIS A 79 -12.07 -6.79 -3.58
CA HIS A 79 -10.82 -6.31 -4.17
C HIS A 79 -10.01 -5.49 -3.18
N VAL A 80 -9.65 -6.14 -2.08
CA VAL A 80 -8.91 -5.51 -0.98
C VAL A 80 -7.42 -5.70 -1.23
N ALA A 81 -6.69 -4.59 -1.19
CA ALA A 81 -5.23 -4.59 -1.21
C ALA A 81 -4.71 -4.09 0.13
N LEU A 82 -3.72 -4.79 0.68
CA LEU A 82 -2.96 -4.37 1.84
C LEU A 82 -1.51 -4.19 1.42
N PHE A 83 -0.95 -3.04 1.75
CA PHE A 83 0.47 -2.77 1.55
C PHE A 83 1.11 -2.38 2.89
N ASP A 84 2.11 -3.14 3.31
CA ASP A 84 2.92 -2.86 4.49
C ASP A 84 4.38 -2.54 4.09
N PRO A 85 4.76 -1.25 4.05
CA PRO A 85 6.08 -0.86 3.60
C PRO A 85 7.21 -1.32 4.53
N PHE A 86 8.31 -1.79 3.95
CA PHE A 86 9.54 -2.09 4.68
C PHE A 86 10.34 -0.81 4.90
N PRO A 87 10.86 -0.55 6.11
CA PRO A 87 11.88 0.48 6.29
C PRO A 87 13.14 0.09 5.52
N ALA A 88 13.83 1.07 4.91
CA ALA A 88 14.96 0.82 4.03
C ALA A 88 16.16 0.09 4.66
N GLY A 89 16.25 0.04 5.99
CA GLY A 89 17.27 -0.75 6.71
C GLY A 89 16.96 -2.23 6.88
N PHE A 90 15.81 -2.69 6.38
CA PHE A 90 15.32 -4.06 6.54
C PHE A 90 15.06 -4.72 5.19
N GLU A 91 15.40 -6.00 5.10
CA GLU A 91 15.13 -6.85 3.93
C GLU A 91 14.23 -8.01 4.35
N PRO A 92 13.31 -8.47 3.48
CA PRO A 92 12.45 -9.58 3.84
C PRO A 92 13.22 -10.91 3.83
N LEU A 93 12.98 -11.72 4.86
CA LEU A 93 13.50 -13.07 4.94
C LEU A 93 12.50 -14.05 4.33
N HIS A 94 12.93 -14.78 3.30
CA HIS A 94 12.19 -15.84 2.62
C HIS A 94 10.78 -15.44 2.15
N THR A 95 10.69 -14.98 0.90
CA THR A 95 9.42 -14.56 0.30
C THR A 95 9.01 -15.43 -0.89
N SER A 96 9.84 -16.38 -1.27
CA SER A 96 9.43 -17.42 -2.20
C SER A 96 8.47 -18.35 -1.48
N ARG A 97 7.18 -18.20 -1.76
CA ARG A 97 6.13 -19.23 -1.69
C ARG A 97 6.64 -20.53 -1.04
N VAL A 98 6.41 -20.64 0.27
CA VAL A 98 6.72 -21.78 1.16
C VAL A 98 8.13 -21.77 1.79
N ASP A 99 8.23 -21.27 3.03
CA ASP A 99 9.22 -21.80 3.96
C ASP A 99 8.75 -23.22 4.35
N LEU A 100 9.35 -24.24 3.72
CA LEU A 100 8.98 -25.65 3.86
C LEU A 100 9.22 -26.19 5.28
N ALA A 101 9.89 -25.43 6.15
CA ALA A 101 10.18 -25.78 7.53
C ALA A 101 9.04 -25.43 8.52
N ASP A 102 8.23 -24.41 8.25
CA ASP A 102 7.10 -24.02 9.13
C ASP A 102 5.78 -24.73 8.78
N ARG A 103 5.81 -25.58 7.76
CA ARG A 103 4.69 -26.40 7.32
C ARG A 103 4.16 -27.34 8.40
N GLU A 104 4.94 -27.61 9.45
CA GLU A 104 4.55 -28.52 10.54
C GLU A 104 3.92 -27.80 11.75
N ARG A 105 4.13 -26.48 11.93
CA ARG A 105 3.65 -25.75 13.12
C ARG A 105 2.25 -25.13 13.01
N TRP A 106 1.65 -25.10 11.82
CA TRP A 106 0.40 -24.38 11.55
C TRP A 106 -0.75 -25.28 11.04
N THR A 107 -0.65 -26.60 11.20
CA THR A 107 -1.56 -27.59 10.58
C THR A 107 -2.86 -27.86 11.34
N ASN A 108 -3.11 -27.21 12.49
CA ASN A 108 -4.27 -27.54 13.33
C ASN A 108 -5.50 -26.65 13.19
N GLU A 109 -5.46 -25.56 12.42
CA GLU A 109 -6.64 -24.69 12.23
C GLU A 109 -6.82 -24.38 10.74
N GLY A 110 -7.79 -25.07 10.13
CA GLY A 110 -8.06 -24.98 8.70
C GLY A 110 -8.53 -23.59 8.28
N PHE A 111 -7.62 -22.74 7.81
CA PHE A 111 -7.82 -21.71 6.77
C PHE A 111 -6.43 -21.29 6.27
N ARG A 112 -5.91 -22.09 5.33
CA ARG A 112 -4.48 -22.25 5.01
C ARG A 112 -3.70 -20.98 4.60
N TYR A 113 -4.32 -19.82 4.37
CA TYR A 113 -3.65 -18.58 3.91
C TYR A 113 -4.34 -17.27 4.36
N GLY A 114 -5.29 -17.34 5.30
CA GLY A 114 -6.21 -16.23 5.53
C GLY A 114 -6.99 -15.88 4.23
N PRO A 115 -7.57 -14.67 4.11
CA PRO A 115 -8.32 -14.25 2.92
C PRO A 115 -7.42 -13.87 1.73
N TRP A 116 -6.09 -13.89 1.90
CA TRP A 116 -5.10 -13.35 0.96
C TRP A 116 -4.74 -14.35 -0.13
N GLN A 117 -5.29 -14.16 -1.33
CA GLN A 117 -5.02 -15.02 -2.49
C GLN A 117 -3.71 -14.69 -3.21
N TRP A 118 -3.25 -13.44 -3.10
CA TRP A 118 -1.96 -13.02 -3.60
C TRP A 118 -1.14 -12.43 -2.47
N GLN A 119 0.14 -12.81 -2.42
CA GLN A 119 1.09 -12.43 -1.39
C GLN A 119 2.43 -12.26 -2.08
N ASP A 120 2.98 -11.06 -2.01
CA ASP A 120 4.20 -10.72 -2.71
C ASP A 120 5.01 -9.77 -1.84
N ALA A 121 6.20 -10.22 -1.42
CA ALA A 121 7.11 -9.33 -0.73
C ALA A 121 8.05 -8.74 -1.75
N MET A 122 7.78 -7.48 -2.04
CA MET A 122 8.58 -6.65 -2.91
C MET A 122 9.80 -6.14 -2.13
N ASP A 123 10.70 -5.46 -2.84
CA ASP A 123 11.87 -4.85 -2.21
C ASP A 123 11.48 -3.77 -1.17
N ASP A 124 10.34 -3.09 -1.36
CA ASP A 124 9.93 -1.94 -0.55
C ASP A 124 8.72 -2.19 0.37
N GLY A 125 8.19 -3.42 0.40
CA GLY A 125 7.04 -3.78 1.23
C GLY A 125 6.39 -5.13 0.94
N MET A 126 5.51 -5.54 1.86
CA MET A 126 4.64 -6.71 1.69
C MET A 126 3.32 -6.28 1.07
N LEU A 127 2.98 -6.85 -0.09
CA LEU A 127 1.71 -6.70 -0.77
C LEU A 127 0.84 -7.94 -0.57
N LEU A 128 -0.37 -7.75 -0.03
CA LEU A 128 -1.38 -8.79 0.06
C LEU A 128 -2.63 -8.36 -0.72
N TYR A 129 -3.27 -9.30 -1.41
CA TYR A 129 -4.52 -9.05 -2.11
C TYR A 129 -5.55 -10.16 -1.91
N ALA A 130 -6.80 -9.74 -1.74
CA ALA A 130 -7.97 -10.60 -1.57
C ALA A 130 -9.12 -10.12 -2.48
N PRO A 131 -9.66 -10.96 -3.37
CA PRO A 131 -10.84 -10.60 -4.16
C PRO A 131 -12.09 -10.36 -3.30
N VAL A 132 -12.23 -11.12 -2.20
CA VAL A 132 -13.33 -11.00 -1.24
C VAL A 132 -12.77 -11.30 0.15
N ILE A 133 -13.15 -10.48 1.13
CA ILE A 133 -12.85 -10.69 2.55
C ILE A 133 -14.13 -10.49 3.35
N HIS A 134 -14.44 -11.43 4.23
CA HIS A 134 -15.66 -11.41 5.04
C HIS A 134 -15.42 -10.62 6.35
N PRO A 135 -16.49 -10.29 7.11
CA PRO A 135 -16.33 -9.67 8.41
C PRO A 135 -15.49 -10.57 9.33
N GLY A 136 -14.51 -9.99 10.02
CA GLY A 136 -13.60 -10.73 10.87
C GLY A 136 -12.30 -10.00 11.15
N THR A 137 -11.43 -10.62 11.94
CA THR A 137 -10.07 -10.16 12.20
C THR A 137 -9.09 -11.16 11.60
N TYR A 138 -8.15 -10.67 10.82
CA TYR A 138 -7.18 -11.46 10.09
C TYR A 138 -5.78 -11.03 10.46
N GLU A 139 -4.90 -11.99 10.71
CA GLU A 139 -3.49 -11.75 10.99
C GLU A 139 -2.63 -12.31 9.86
N TYR A 140 -1.58 -11.56 9.52
CA TYR A 140 -0.56 -11.99 8.59
C TYR A 140 0.82 -11.72 9.17
N LYS A 141 1.70 -12.72 9.13
CA LYS A 141 3.03 -12.67 9.73
C LYS A 141 4.10 -12.85 8.67
N TYR A 142 5.17 -12.08 8.78
CA TYR A 142 6.35 -12.20 7.94
C TYR A 142 7.59 -11.75 8.71
N SER A 143 8.76 -12.16 8.23
CA SER A 143 10.04 -11.88 8.89
C SER A 143 10.88 -10.92 8.06
N LEU A 144 11.55 -9.98 8.73
CA LEU A 144 12.53 -9.09 8.13
C LEU A 144 13.89 -9.27 8.82
N ARG A 145 14.97 -9.05 8.08
CA ARG A 145 16.34 -8.95 8.61
C ARG A 145 16.79 -7.50 8.58
N ALA A 146 17.37 -7.03 9.68
CA ALA A 146 18.08 -5.76 9.69
C ALA A 146 19.36 -5.88 8.85
N ALA A 147 19.40 -5.21 7.71
CA ALA A 147 20.47 -5.31 6.71
C ALA A 147 21.44 -4.12 6.74
N ALA A 148 20.97 -2.93 7.11
CA ALA A 148 21.78 -1.71 7.13
C ALA A 148 21.56 -0.89 8.40
N ALA A 149 22.65 -0.40 8.98
CA ALA A 149 22.61 0.52 10.11
C ALA A 149 22.16 1.91 9.68
N GLY A 150 21.34 2.56 10.50
CA GLY A 150 20.81 3.90 10.23
C GLY A 150 19.49 4.15 10.95
N THR A 151 18.95 5.34 10.70
CA THR A 151 17.61 5.73 11.15
C THR A 151 16.72 5.86 9.92
N PHE A 152 15.63 5.09 9.88
CA PHE A 152 14.77 4.95 8.71
C PHE A 152 13.32 5.28 9.04
N ALA A 153 12.61 5.89 8.10
CA ALA A 153 11.18 6.10 8.23
C ALA A 153 10.43 4.77 8.13
N GLN A 154 9.53 4.53 9.08
CA GLN A 154 8.48 3.52 8.95
C GLN A 154 7.25 4.21 8.38
N ARG A 155 6.99 3.98 7.08
CA ARG A 155 5.75 4.43 6.44
C ARG A 155 4.55 3.67 7.05
N PRO A 156 3.34 4.28 7.08
CA PRO A 156 2.13 3.57 7.49
C PRO A 156 1.86 2.34 6.64
N SER A 157 1.42 1.26 7.27
CA SER A 157 0.73 0.19 6.56
C SER A 157 -0.64 0.67 6.15
N SER A 158 -1.11 0.21 4.99
CA SER A 158 -2.40 0.61 4.43
C SER A 158 -3.19 -0.59 3.95
N VAL A 159 -4.52 -0.49 4.07
CA VAL A 159 -5.47 -1.44 3.49
C VAL A 159 -6.60 -0.65 2.86
N GLU A 160 -7.01 -0.98 1.64
CA GLU A 160 -8.09 -0.30 0.94
C GLU A 160 -8.89 -1.23 0.03
N GLU A 161 -10.16 -0.88 -0.23
CA GLU A 161 -10.86 -1.40 -1.41
C GLU A 161 -10.32 -0.70 -2.66
N MET A 162 -9.70 -1.43 -3.58
CA MET A 162 -9.01 -0.86 -4.75
C MET A 162 -9.92 0.00 -5.64
N TYR A 163 -11.20 -0.38 -5.73
CA TYR A 163 -12.19 0.28 -6.58
C TYR A 163 -13.14 1.20 -5.80
N THR A 164 -12.99 1.28 -4.47
CA THR A 164 -13.75 2.16 -3.58
C THR A 164 -12.78 2.77 -2.56
N PRO A 165 -11.82 3.62 -3.00
CA PRO A 165 -10.66 4.02 -2.18
C PRO A 165 -11.01 4.92 -0.98
N GLU A 166 -12.27 5.38 -0.88
CA GLU A 166 -12.84 5.99 0.32
C GLU A 166 -13.00 4.98 1.47
N VAL A 167 -12.97 3.68 1.16
CA VAL A 167 -12.94 2.61 2.16
C VAL A 167 -11.49 2.16 2.37
N PHE A 168 -10.88 2.62 3.44
CA PHE A 168 -9.49 2.31 3.76
C PHE A 168 -9.20 2.26 5.27
N GLY A 169 -8.00 1.83 5.62
CA GLY A 169 -7.42 1.93 6.95
C GLY A 169 -5.92 2.15 6.84
N ARG A 170 -5.36 2.96 7.73
CA ARG A 170 -3.91 3.23 7.80
C ARG A 170 -3.41 3.19 9.23
N THR A 171 -2.22 2.64 9.43
CA THR A 171 -1.55 2.71 10.73
C THR A 171 -0.96 4.09 10.98
N ASP A 172 -0.38 4.29 12.15
CA ASP A 172 0.55 5.38 12.37
C ASP A 172 1.82 5.21 11.55
N ALA A 173 2.54 6.32 11.37
CA ALA A 173 3.89 6.33 10.84
C ALA A 173 4.90 6.53 11.98
N GLY A 174 6.12 6.07 11.78
CA GLY A 174 7.15 6.17 12.81
C GLY A 174 8.55 6.19 12.25
N THR A 175 9.52 6.01 13.15
CA THR A 175 10.94 5.88 12.81
C THR A 175 11.48 4.63 13.47
N VAL A 176 12.37 3.93 12.76
CA VAL A 176 13.09 2.76 13.26
C VAL A 176 14.58 3.05 13.27
N VAL A 177 15.29 2.47 14.25
CA VAL A 177 16.74 2.64 14.41
C VAL A 177 17.40 1.27 14.35
N VAL A 178 18.37 1.14 13.46
CA VAL A 178 19.26 -0.02 13.33
C VAL A 178 20.67 0.44 13.67
N ASN A 179 21.26 -0.11 14.70
CA ASN A 179 22.63 0.15 15.10
C ASN A 179 23.60 -0.72 14.29
N ALA A 180 24.82 -0.23 14.10
CA ALA A 180 25.94 -1.10 13.77
C ALA A 180 26.12 -2.13 14.92
N GLU A 181 26.72 -3.27 14.60
CA GLU A 181 26.95 -4.39 15.52
C GLU A 181 27.57 -3.95 16.87
#